data_AF-A0A1V4DTR4-F1
#
_entry.id   AF-A0A1V4DTR4-F1
#
_cell.length_a   1.000
_cell.length_b   1.000
_cell.length_c   1.000
_cell.angle_alpha   90.00
_cell.angle_beta   90.00
_cell.angle_gamma   90.00
#
_symmetry.space_group_name_H-M   'P 1'
#
loop_
_entity.id
_entity.type
_entity.pdbx_description
1 polymer ?
#
loop_
_entity_poly.entity_id
_entity_poly.type
_entity_poly.pdbx_seq_one_letter_code
_entity_poly.pdbx_strand_id
1 'polypeptide(L)'
;MIAAEIQRYRKQQGMSAQDLANACTALGLPISRSALANLESGRRPIVSVAELLVFGKALRVPPALLLFPVGIREEMEVLPGQSRDTWDALVWFMGEGTIDSADDWDITTVEDYRWHEELVSRWQRARAEARRYLITGDPAAQDLARANDELAESIKKNLVSVRNRLRGEGISPPKLPPELGDLEETERPA
;
A
#
# COMPACT_ATOMS: atom_id res chain seq x y z
N MET A 1 -17.32 -8.34 -12.71
CA MET A 1 -16.73 -7.49 -11.67
C MET A 1 -15.33 -7.05 -12.05
N ILE A 2 -14.34 -7.94 -12.20
CA ILE A 2 -12.97 -7.54 -12.60
C ILE A 2 -12.83 -7.33 -14.12
N ALA A 3 -13.32 -8.28 -14.93
CA ALA A 3 -13.18 -8.21 -16.38
C ALA A 3 -13.87 -6.97 -17.02
N ALA A 4 -14.94 -6.49 -16.40
CA ALA A 4 -15.60 -5.25 -16.79
C ALA A 4 -14.71 -4.03 -16.54
N GLU A 5 -14.01 -3.96 -15.40
CA GLU A 5 -13.07 -2.88 -15.10
C GLU A 5 -11.83 -2.93 -16.00
N ILE A 6 -11.30 -4.13 -16.28
CA ILE A 6 -10.22 -4.32 -17.26
C ILE A 6 -10.66 -3.74 -18.62
N GLN A 7 -11.85 -4.11 -19.10
CA GLN A 7 -12.37 -3.60 -20.36
C GLN A 7 -12.57 -2.08 -20.33
N ARG A 8 -13.10 -1.54 -19.22
CA ARG A 8 -13.36 -0.11 -19.05
C ARG A 8 -12.07 0.69 -19.15
N TYR A 9 -11.05 0.36 -18.36
CA TYR A 9 -9.76 1.07 -18.39
C TYR A 9 -9.06 0.91 -19.74
N ARG A 10 -9.11 -0.28 -20.35
CA ARG A 10 -8.56 -0.51 -21.70
C ARG A 10 -9.21 0.42 -22.72
N LYS A 11 -10.55 0.50 -22.74
CA LYS A 11 -11.30 1.37 -23.65
C LYS A 11 -11.04 2.86 -23.38
N GLN A 12 -10.95 3.27 -22.11
CA GLN A 12 -10.62 4.65 -21.73
C GLN A 12 -9.24 5.09 -22.25
N GLN A 13 -8.30 4.16 -22.39
CA GLN A 13 -6.97 4.42 -22.94
C GLN A 13 -6.89 4.23 -24.47
N GLY A 14 -8.01 3.94 -25.14
CA GLY A 14 -8.03 3.69 -26.59
C GLY A 14 -7.34 2.39 -27.01
N MET A 15 -7.01 1.50 -26.08
CA MET A 15 -6.32 0.24 -26.36
C MET A 15 -7.29 -0.77 -26.98
N SER A 16 -6.87 -1.48 -28.03
CA SER A 16 -7.55 -2.69 -28.49
C SER A 16 -7.28 -3.88 -27.57
N ALA A 17 -8.06 -4.95 -27.70
CA ALA A 17 -7.77 -6.20 -27.00
C ALA A 17 -6.40 -6.80 -27.40
N GLN A 18 -5.93 -6.54 -28.63
CA GLN A 18 -4.60 -6.96 -29.04
C GLN A 18 -3.51 -6.14 -28.36
N ASP A 19 -3.72 -4.84 -28.17
CA ASP A 19 -2.75 -3.96 -27.51
C ASP A 19 -2.54 -4.36 -26.05
N LEU A 20 -3.63 -4.68 -25.33
CA LEU A 20 -3.52 -5.16 -23.96
C LEU A 20 -2.84 -6.53 -23.89
N ALA A 21 -3.16 -7.45 -24.80
CA ALA A 21 -2.50 -8.75 -24.89
C ALA A 21 -0.98 -8.61 -25.14
N ASN A 22 -0.58 -7.71 -26.03
CA ASN A 22 0.82 -7.40 -26.31
C ASN A 22 1.51 -6.79 -25.08
N ALA A 23 0.85 -5.86 -24.38
CA ALA A 23 1.37 -5.25 -23.16
C ALA A 23 1.58 -6.28 -22.04
N CYS A 24 0.62 -7.20 -21.84
CA CYS A 24 0.78 -8.30 -20.89
C CYS A 24 1.95 -9.22 -21.27
N THR A 25 2.09 -9.54 -22.56
CA THR A 25 3.20 -10.38 -23.06
C THR A 25 4.56 -9.73 -22.80
N ALA A 26 4.68 -8.42 -23.00
CA ALA A 26 5.89 -7.66 -22.69
C ALA A 26 6.23 -7.65 -21.20
N LEU A 27 5.25 -7.89 -20.32
CA LEU A 27 5.41 -8.02 -18.87
C LEU A 27 5.63 -9.47 -18.42
N GLY A 28 5.81 -10.41 -19.35
CA GLY A 28 6.05 -11.82 -19.04
C GLY A 28 4.78 -12.66 -18.84
N LEU A 29 3.60 -12.12 -19.14
CA LEU A 29 2.33 -12.84 -19.12
C LEU A 29 1.76 -12.99 -20.54
N PRO A 30 2.13 -14.05 -21.27
CA PRO A 30 1.57 -14.30 -22.60
C PRO A 30 0.08 -14.66 -22.48
N ILE A 31 -0.79 -13.74 -22.92
CA ILE A 31 -2.24 -13.94 -23.03
C ILE A 31 -2.69 -13.60 -24.45
N SER A 32 -3.52 -14.45 -25.04
CA SER A 32 -4.01 -14.21 -26.40
C SER A 32 -5.14 -13.17 -26.41
N ARG A 33 -5.33 -12.48 -27.53
CA ARG A 33 -6.49 -11.61 -27.78
C ARG A 33 -7.81 -12.35 -27.57
N SER A 34 -7.90 -13.63 -27.95
CA SER A 34 -9.12 -14.45 -27.76
C SER A 34 -9.38 -14.77 -26.30
N ALA A 35 -8.34 -15.07 -25.52
CA ALA A 35 -8.46 -15.28 -24.08
C ALA A 35 -8.92 -14.00 -23.37
N LEU A 36 -8.37 -12.84 -23.76
CA LEU A 36 -8.82 -11.56 -23.25
C LEU A 36 -10.27 -11.24 -23.65
N ALA A 37 -10.66 -11.50 -24.91
CA ALA A 37 -12.04 -11.32 -25.33
C ALA A 37 -13.02 -12.23 -24.55
N ASN A 38 -12.62 -13.46 -24.24
CA ASN A 38 -13.42 -14.38 -23.43
C ASN A 38 -13.50 -13.94 -21.97
N LEU A 39 -12.44 -13.35 -21.41
CA LEU A 39 -12.48 -12.70 -20.10
C LEU A 39 -13.52 -11.57 -20.11
N GLU A 40 -13.38 -10.63 -21.04
CA GLU A 40 -14.25 -9.45 -21.12
C GLU A 40 -15.71 -9.79 -21.40
N SER A 41 -15.98 -10.88 -22.12
CA SER A 41 -17.34 -11.35 -22.39
C SER A 41 -17.93 -12.21 -21.26
N GLY A 42 -17.16 -12.50 -20.20
CA GLY A 42 -17.55 -13.39 -19.12
C GLY A 42 -17.55 -14.89 -19.46
N ARG A 43 -17.16 -15.29 -20.69
CA ARG A 43 -17.00 -16.71 -21.06
C ARG A 43 -15.88 -17.38 -20.27
N ARG A 44 -14.88 -16.59 -19.87
CA ARG A 44 -13.87 -16.96 -18.88
C ARG A 44 -14.06 -16.06 -17.66
N PRO A 45 -14.66 -16.55 -16.55
CA PRO A 45 -14.99 -15.69 -15.42
C PRO A 45 -13.84 -15.48 -14.43
N ILE A 46 -12.79 -16.31 -14.51
CA ILE A 46 -11.70 -16.33 -13.53
C ILE A 46 -10.56 -15.43 -14.01
N VAL A 47 -10.14 -14.50 -13.15
CA VAL A 47 -8.89 -13.74 -13.26
C VAL A 47 -8.01 -14.18 -12.10
N SER A 48 -6.84 -14.74 -12.41
CA SER A 48 -5.86 -15.09 -11.38
C SER A 48 -5.23 -13.84 -10.77
N VAL A 49 -4.62 -13.98 -9.58
CA VAL A 49 -3.90 -12.86 -8.92
C VAL A 49 -2.74 -12.37 -9.79
N ALA A 50 -2.01 -13.28 -10.45
CA ALA A 50 -0.94 -12.91 -11.37
C ALA A 50 -1.46 -12.09 -12.56
N GLU A 51 -2.59 -12.49 -13.14
CA GLU A 51 -3.27 -11.71 -14.19
C GLU A 51 -3.71 -10.34 -13.69
N LEU A 52 -4.32 -10.26 -12.49
CA LEU A 52 -4.76 -8.99 -11.90
C LEU A 52 -3.61 -8.00 -11.74
N LEU A 53 -2.46 -8.45 -11.22
CA LEU A 53 -1.26 -7.62 -11.06
C LEU A 53 -0.71 -7.13 -12.41
N VAL A 54 -0.62 -8.03 -13.40
CA VAL A 54 -0.10 -7.68 -14.72
C VAL A 54 -1.08 -6.78 -15.47
N PHE A 55 -2.39 -6.99 -15.37
CA PHE A 55 -3.38 -6.08 -15.95
C PHE A 55 -3.31 -4.70 -15.31
N GLY A 56 -3.17 -4.60 -13.98
CA GLY A 56 -2.97 -3.32 -13.30
C GLY A 56 -1.73 -2.59 -13.83
N LYS A 57 -0.61 -3.31 -13.97
CA LYS A 57 0.63 -2.75 -14.53
C LYS A 57 0.48 -2.32 -15.99
N ALA A 58 -0.11 -3.17 -16.84
CA ALA A 58 -0.30 -2.92 -18.27
C ALA A 58 -1.24 -1.74 -18.53
N LEU A 59 -2.30 -1.63 -17.73
CA LEU A 59 -3.29 -0.55 -17.78
C LEU A 59 -2.88 0.66 -16.94
N ARG A 60 -1.72 0.65 -16.27
CA ARG A 60 -1.23 1.74 -15.42
C ARG A 60 -2.25 2.18 -14.35
N VAL A 61 -2.95 1.22 -13.76
CA VAL A 61 -3.91 1.44 -12.67
C VAL A 61 -3.56 0.55 -11.48
N PRO A 62 -3.79 1.02 -10.23
CA PRO A 62 -3.67 0.15 -9.06
C PRO A 62 -4.52 -1.12 -9.25
N PRO A 63 -3.97 -2.33 -9.03
CA PRO A 63 -4.73 -3.58 -9.13
C PRO A 63 -5.98 -3.58 -8.25
N ALA A 64 -5.93 -2.88 -7.11
CA ALA A 64 -7.07 -2.67 -6.22
C ALA A 64 -8.27 -2.03 -6.92
N LEU A 65 -8.07 -1.09 -7.86
CA LEU A 65 -9.17 -0.46 -8.61
C LEU A 65 -9.77 -1.36 -9.71
N LEU A 66 -9.05 -2.41 -10.12
CA LEU A 66 -9.61 -3.44 -11.00
C LEU A 66 -10.52 -4.40 -10.23
N LEU A 67 -10.27 -4.56 -8.92
CA LEU A 67 -11.04 -5.44 -8.04
C LEU A 67 -12.21 -4.69 -7.37
N PHE A 68 -11.95 -3.50 -6.85
CA PHE A 68 -12.87 -2.63 -6.12
C PHE A 68 -13.07 -1.32 -6.90
N PRO A 69 -14.13 -1.22 -7.72
CA PRO A 69 -14.38 -0.04 -8.56
C PRO A 69 -15.02 1.10 -7.75
N VAL A 70 -14.27 1.62 -6.78
CA VAL A 70 -14.68 2.72 -5.89
C VAL A 70 -15.14 3.93 -6.72
N GLY A 71 -16.29 4.50 -6.35
CA GLY A 71 -16.90 5.64 -7.04
C GLY A 71 -17.58 5.31 -8.37
N ILE A 72 -17.51 4.05 -8.83
CA ILE A 72 -18.25 3.56 -10.00
C ILE A 72 -19.38 2.64 -9.55
N ARG A 73 -19.12 1.80 -8.54
CA ARG A 73 -20.15 1.01 -7.86
C ARG A 73 -20.18 1.38 -6.39
N GLU A 74 -21.38 1.54 -5.87
CA GLU A 74 -21.63 1.80 -4.46
C GLU A 74 -21.37 0.51 -3.68
N GLU A 75 -22.05 -0.57 -4.03
CA GLU A 75 -21.89 -1.87 -3.36
C GLU A 75 -21.34 -2.97 -4.27
N MET A 76 -20.68 -3.95 -3.65
CA MET A 76 -20.28 -5.19 -4.29
C MET A 76 -20.30 -6.40 -3.34
N GLU A 77 -20.50 -7.57 -3.93
CA GLU A 77 -20.37 -8.84 -3.22
C GLU A 77 -18.89 -9.16 -2.98
N VAL A 78 -18.48 -9.16 -1.71
CA VAL A 78 -17.09 -9.42 -1.28
C VAL A 78 -16.87 -10.88 -0.87
N LEU A 79 -17.92 -11.51 -0.35
CA LEU A 79 -18.00 -12.92 0.02
C LEU A 79 -19.37 -13.45 -0.44
N PRO A 80 -19.55 -14.78 -0.65
CA PRO A 80 -20.82 -15.34 -1.09
C PRO A 80 -22.02 -14.88 -0.24
N GLY A 81 -22.96 -14.17 -0.86
CA GLY A 81 -24.15 -13.62 -0.22
C GLY A 81 -23.93 -12.38 0.64
N GLN A 82 -22.71 -11.82 0.67
CA GLN A 82 -22.37 -10.66 1.48
C GLN A 82 -21.98 -9.47 0.60
N SER A 83 -22.93 -8.56 0.40
CA SER A 83 -22.68 -7.25 -0.20
C SER A 83 -22.15 -6.27 0.84
N ARG A 84 -21.19 -5.44 0.44
CA ARG A 84 -20.61 -4.34 1.23
C ARG A 84 -20.46 -3.11 0.35
N ASP A 85 -20.39 -1.95 0.98
CA ASP A 85 -19.90 -0.74 0.32
C ASP A 85 -18.49 -1.01 -0.27
N THR A 86 -18.26 -0.49 -1.47
CA THR A 86 -17.04 -0.78 -2.25
C THR A 86 -15.80 -0.14 -1.62
N TRP A 87 -15.96 0.98 -0.91
CA TRP A 87 -14.90 1.58 -0.12
C TRP A 87 -14.57 0.72 1.11
N ASP A 88 -15.57 0.27 1.86
CA ASP A 88 -15.35 -0.62 3.01
C ASP A 88 -14.68 -1.95 2.60
N ALA A 89 -15.08 -2.49 1.45
CA ALA A 89 -14.45 -3.67 0.85
C ALA A 89 -12.95 -3.45 0.54
N LEU A 90 -12.61 -2.27 0.03
CA LEU A 90 -11.23 -1.89 -0.25
C LEU A 90 -10.43 -1.70 1.04
N VAL A 91 -11.00 -1.03 2.05
CA VAL A 91 -10.40 -0.83 3.37
C VAL A 91 -10.05 -2.18 4.02
N TRP A 92 -10.99 -3.13 4.00
CA TRP A 92 -10.73 -4.50 4.46
C TRP A 92 -9.61 -5.18 3.66
N PHE A 93 -9.63 -5.10 2.33
CA PHE A 93 -8.58 -5.68 1.48
C PHE A 93 -7.18 -5.11 1.77
N MET A 94 -7.09 -3.85 2.18
CA MET A 94 -5.83 -3.19 2.55
C MET A 94 -5.37 -3.49 3.99
N GLY A 95 -6.13 -4.30 4.74
CA GLY A 95 -5.87 -4.59 6.15
C GLY A 95 -6.14 -3.40 7.07
N GLU A 96 -7.02 -2.47 6.67
CA GLU A 96 -7.37 -1.25 7.43
C GLU A 96 -8.70 -1.35 8.19
N GLY A 97 -9.35 -2.50 8.11
CA GLY A 97 -10.63 -2.74 8.76
C GLY A 97 -11.01 -4.21 8.71
N THR A 98 -12.12 -4.54 9.36
CA THR A 98 -12.65 -5.90 9.45
C THR A 98 -13.96 -6.01 8.67
N ILE A 99 -14.19 -7.15 8.01
CA ILE A 99 -15.46 -7.40 7.30
C ILE A 99 -16.64 -7.61 8.27
N ASP A 100 -16.33 -8.13 9.47
CA ASP A 100 -17.23 -8.36 10.60
C ASP A 100 -16.47 -8.03 11.90
N SER A 101 -17.15 -7.38 12.85
CA SER A 101 -16.54 -6.90 14.11
C SER A 101 -16.27 -8.00 15.15
N ALA A 102 -16.56 -9.26 14.84
CA ALA A 102 -16.57 -10.38 15.77
C ALA A 102 -15.36 -11.33 15.66
N ASP A 103 -14.48 -11.10 14.68
CA ASP A 103 -13.33 -11.98 14.41
C ASP A 103 -12.02 -11.33 14.90
N ASP A 104 -11.17 -12.13 15.56
CA ASP A 104 -9.76 -11.79 15.86
C ASP A 104 -8.95 -11.83 14.55
N TRP A 105 -9.06 -10.77 13.73
CA TRP A 105 -8.25 -10.62 12.52
C TRP A 105 -6.80 -10.32 12.91
N ASP A 106 -5.86 -11.11 12.40
CA ASP A 106 -4.44 -10.80 12.49
C ASP A 106 -4.07 -9.71 11.47
N ILE A 107 -4.28 -8.46 11.87
CA ILE A 107 -3.88 -7.26 11.13
C ILE A 107 -2.56 -6.66 11.67
N THR A 108 -1.99 -7.28 12.69
CA THR A 108 -0.89 -6.73 13.51
C THR A 108 0.33 -6.35 12.65
N THR A 109 0.70 -7.21 11.70
CA THR A 109 1.84 -6.96 10.82
C THR A 109 1.60 -5.76 9.89
N VAL A 110 0.40 -5.64 9.31
CA VAL A 110 0.06 -4.52 8.42
C VAL A 110 0.04 -3.21 9.21
N GLU A 111 -0.54 -3.23 10.41
CA GLU A 111 -0.53 -2.10 11.33
C GLU A 111 0.90 -1.69 11.72
N ASP A 112 1.77 -2.66 12.00
CA ASP A 112 3.16 -2.40 12.36
C ASP A 112 3.95 -1.76 11.23
N TYR A 113 3.76 -2.20 9.98
CA TYR A 113 4.40 -1.58 8.82
C TYR A 113 3.91 -0.14 8.61
N ARG A 114 2.61 0.12 8.79
CA ARG A 114 2.05 1.47 8.68
C ARG A 114 2.53 2.38 9.79
N TRP A 115 2.53 1.87 11.02
CA TRP A 115 3.00 2.61 12.17
C TRP A 115 4.50 2.92 12.05
N HIS A 116 5.30 1.97 11.54
CA HIS A 116 6.69 2.21 11.18
C HIS A 116 6.83 3.34 10.15
N GLU A 117 6.08 3.32 9.05
CA GLU A 117 6.11 4.38 8.02
C GLU A 117 5.73 5.76 8.58
N GLU A 118 4.69 5.82 9.42
CA GLU A 118 4.28 7.07 10.06
C GLU A 118 5.33 7.56 11.07
N LEU A 119 5.97 6.68 11.84
CA LEU A 119 7.06 7.06 12.73
C LEU A 119 8.25 7.64 11.95
N VAL A 120 8.65 7.00 10.83
CA VAL A 120 9.71 7.55 9.96
C VAL A 120 9.32 8.92 9.42
N SER A 121 8.09 9.07 8.92
CA SER A 121 7.59 10.34 8.37
C SER A 121 7.53 11.44 9.44
N ARG A 122 7.04 11.12 10.64
CA ARG A 122 7.02 12.06 11.79
C ARG A 122 8.42 12.45 12.22
N TRP A 123 9.35 11.51 12.26
CA TRP A 123 10.75 11.79 12.59
C TRP A 123 11.38 12.75 11.58
N GLN A 124 11.19 12.49 10.27
CA GLN A 124 11.68 13.36 9.20
C GLN A 124 11.12 14.78 9.31
N ARG A 125 9.81 14.92 9.59
CA ARG A 125 9.15 16.22 9.83
C ARG A 125 9.77 16.94 11.04
N ALA A 126 9.90 16.26 12.18
CA ALA A 126 10.49 16.85 13.39
C ALA A 126 11.93 17.34 13.14
N ARG A 127 12.76 16.52 12.47
CA ARG A 127 14.14 16.91 12.14
C ARG A 127 14.21 18.05 11.13
N ALA A 128 13.29 18.12 10.17
CA ALA A 128 13.22 19.22 9.23
C ALA A 128 12.87 20.54 9.94
N GLU A 129 11.89 20.53 10.84
CA GLU A 129 11.51 21.71 11.62
C GLU A 129 12.62 22.14 12.59
N ALA A 130 13.28 21.20 13.28
CA ALA A 130 14.43 21.52 14.13
C ALA A 130 15.52 22.27 13.35
N ARG A 131 15.91 21.75 12.18
CA ARG A 131 16.89 22.41 11.30
C ARG A 131 16.41 23.78 10.83
N ARG A 132 15.11 23.91 10.48
CA ARG A 132 14.53 25.16 10.03
C ARG A 132 14.65 26.25 11.10
N TYR A 133 14.33 25.93 12.35
CA TYR A 133 14.47 26.86 13.48
C TYR A 133 15.91 27.24 13.79
N LEU A 134 16.87 26.32 13.62
CA LEU A 134 18.30 26.64 13.80
C LEU A 134 18.82 27.61 12.74
N ILE A 135 18.31 27.54 11.50
CA ILE A 135 18.72 28.43 10.41
C ILE A 135 18.24 29.87 10.62
N THR A 136 17.11 30.10 11.31
CA THR A 136 16.60 31.47 11.52
C THR A 136 17.49 32.30 12.46
N GLY A 137 18.29 31.65 13.31
CA GLY A 137 19.21 32.33 14.24
C GLY A 137 18.53 33.10 15.38
N ASP A 138 17.21 33.00 15.51
CA ASP A 138 16.42 33.65 16.55
C ASP A 138 16.56 32.89 17.89
N PRO A 139 16.98 33.53 18.99
CA PRO A 139 17.00 32.92 20.32
C PRO A 139 15.67 32.30 20.72
N ALA A 140 14.53 32.88 20.33
CA ALA A 140 13.20 32.31 20.59
C ALA A 140 12.93 31.03 19.78
N ALA A 141 13.63 30.84 18.65
CA ALA A 141 13.54 29.62 17.85
C ALA A 141 14.43 28.49 18.37
N GLN A 142 15.41 28.77 19.25
CA GLN A 142 16.28 27.74 19.82
C GLN A 142 15.49 26.74 20.68
N ASP A 143 14.51 27.22 21.44
CA ASP A 143 13.64 26.37 22.26
C ASP A 143 12.78 25.45 21.39
N LEU A 144 12.26 25.96 20.27
CA LEU A 144 11.49 25.17 19.31
C LEU A 144 12.36 24.13 18.58
N ALA A 145 13.60 24.49 18.24
CA ALA A 145 14.55 23.55 17.66
C ALA A 145 14.82 22.37 18.61
N ARG A 146 15.14 22.69 19.87
CA ARG A 146 15.36 21.70 20.93
C ARG A 146 14.14 20.81 21.15
N ALA A 147 12.95 21.39 21.22
CA ALA A 147 11.71 20.62 21.40
C ALA A 147 11.47 19.64 20.23
N ASN A 148 11.78 20.04 18.99
CA ASN A 148 11.65 19.16 17.82
C ASN A 148 12.71 18.04 17.81
N ASP A 149 13.95 18.33 18.25
CA ASP A 149 14.98 17.28 18.40
C ASP A 149 14.61 16.28 19.51
N GLU A 150 14.08 16.74 20.65
CA GLU A 150 13.57 15.87 21.71
C GLU A 150 12.41 14.98 21.23
N LEU A 151 11.49 15.56 20.45
CA LEU A 151 10.42 14.80 19.79
C LEU A 151 10.98 13.76 18.83
N ALA A 152 11.99 14.10 18.04
CA ALA A 152 12.65 13.16 17.12
C ALA A 152 13.27 11.97 17.87
N GLU A 153 13.94 12.20 19.00
CA GLU A 153 14.50 11.12 19.83
C GLU A 153 13.42 10.24 20.47
N SER A 154 12.29 10.83 20.88
CA SER A 154 11.12 10.06 21.34
C SER A 154 10.55 9.16 20.24
N ILE A 155 10.44 9.69 19.01
CA ILE A 155 9.96 8.94 17.85
C ILE A 155 10.92 7.78 17.51
N LYS A 156 12.25 8.00 17.58
CA LYS A 156 13.25 6.94 17.38
C LYS A 156 13.03 5.77 18.33
N LYS A 157 12.74 6.02 19.62
CA LYS A 157 12.48 4.95 20.60
C LYS A 157 11.26 4.11 20.21
N ASN A 158 10.18 4.76 19.77
CA ASN A 158 8.99 4.03 19.31
C ASN A 158 9.28 3.22 18.05
N LEU A 159 10.10 3.76 17.14
CA LEU A 159 10.53 3.07 15.92
C LEU A 159 11.32 1.79 16.24
N VAL A 160 12.26 1.86 17.19
CA VAL A 160 13.00 0.69 17.69
C VAL A 160 12.04 -0.35 18.27
N SER A 161 11.06 0.06 19.09
CA SER A 161 10.08 -0.85 19.68
C SER A 161 9.27 -1.63 18.63
N VAL A 162 8.76 -0.93 17.60
CA VAL A 162 8.00 -1.56 16.50
C VAL A 162 8.88 -2.53 15.71
N ARG A 163 10.12 -2.13 15.41
CA ARG A 163 11.05 -2.98 14.66
C ARG A 163 11.46 -4.23 15.44
N ASN A 164 11.62 -4.11 16.76
CA ASN A 164 11.90 -5.26 17.63
C ASN A 164 10.71 -6.21 17.73
N ARG A 165 9.48 -5.69 17.75
CA ARG A 165 8.27 -6.53 17.68
C ARG A 165 8.23 -7.34 16.38
N LEU A 166 8.37 -6.66 15.23
CA LEU A 166 8.44 -7.33 13.92
C LEU A 166 9.51 -8.43 13.88
N ARG A 167 10.73 -8.14 14.35
CA ARG A 167 11.80 -9.15 14.39
C ARG A 167 11.51 -10.30 15.36
N GLY A 168 10.90 -10.02 16.50
CA GLY A 168 10.49 -11.03 17.48
C GLY A 168 9.52 -12.05 16.89
N GLU A 169 8.72 -11.63 15.91
CA GLU A 169 7.79 -12.46 15.15
C GLU A 169 8.43 -13.09 13.89
N GLY A 170 9.74 -12.90 13.68
CA GLY A 170 10.46 -13.39 12.50
C GLY A 170 10.20 -12.58 11.23
N ILE A 171 9.58 -11.40 11.35
CA ILE A 171 9.25 -10.50 10.25
C ILE A 171 10.38 -9.49 10.03
N SER A 172 10.78 -9.31 8.78
CA SER A 172 11.83 -8.35 8.42
C SER A 172 11.26 -6.93 8.38
N PRO A 173 11.68 -6.01 9.28
CA PRO A 173 11.11 -4.66 9.30
C PRO A 173 11.42 -3.89 8.01
N PRO A 174 10.62 -2.85 7.68
CA PRO A 174 10.91 -1.98 6.55
C PRO A 174 12.31 -1.35 6.66
N LYS A 175 12.91 -1.04 5.50
CA LYS A 175 14.22 -0.38 5.46
C LYS A 175 14.13 1.04 6.02
N LEU A 176 15.17 1.45 6.74
CA LEU A 176 15.27 2.81 7.23
C LEU A 176 15.86 3.75 6.16
N PRO A 177 15.48 5.03 6.15
CA PRO A 177 16.19 6.02 5.36
C PRO A 177 17.63 6.20 5.92
N PRO A 178 18.60 6.65 5.09
CA PRO A 178 20.00 6.72 5.48
C PRO A 178 20.27 7.50 6.77
N GLU A 179 19.48 8.54 7.05
CA GLU A 179 19.62 9.39 8.24
C GLU A 179 19.23 8.69 9.55
N LEU A 180 18.59 7.52 9.47
CA LEU A 180 18.26 6.61 10.58
C LEU A 180 19.10 5.32 10.55
N GLY A 181 20.16 5.27 9.73
CA GLY A 181 21.01 4.09 9.57
C GLY A 181 21.73 3.66 10.86
N ASP A 182 21.93 4.60 11.80
CA ASP A 182 22.45 4.34 13.14
C ASP A 182 21.61 3.31 13.91
N LEU A 183 20.30 3.27 13.66
CA LEU A 183 19.39 2.30 14.26
C LEU A 183 19.56 0.89 13.66
N GLU A 184 19.97 0.75 12.39
CA GLU A 184 20.20 -0.58 11.81
C GLU A 184 21.45 -1.24 12.38
N GLU A 185 22.48 -0.46 12.72
CA GLU A 185 23.72 -0.95 13.32
C GLU A 185 23.53 -1.36 14.78
N THR A 186 22.75 -0.60 15.54
CA THR A 186 22.46 -0.88 16.96
C THR A 186 21.50 -2.05 17.16
N GLU A 187 20.71 -2.40 16.14
CA GLU A 187 19.72 -3.49 16.19
C GLU A 187 20.23 -4.84 15.65
N ARG A 188 21.49 -4.94 15.18
CA ARG A 188 22.07 -6.21 14.75
C ARG A 188 22.40 -7.11 15.96
N PRO A 189 21.97 -8.39 15.99
CA PRO A 189 22.44 -9.31 17.01
C PRO A 189 23.96 -9.53 16.87
N ALA A 190 24.64 -9.58 18.01
CA ALA A 190 26.08 -9.86 18.12
C ALA A 190 26.46 -11.27 17.64
#